data_AF-A0A6L9G7R4-F1
#
_entry.id   AF-A0A6L9G7R4-F1
#
_cell.length_a   1.000
_cell.length_b   1.000
_cell.length_c   1.000
_cell.angle_alpha   90.00
_cell.angle_beta   90.00
_cell.angle_gamma   90.00
#
_symmetry.space_group_name_H-M   'P 1'
#
loop_
_entity.id
_entity.type
_entity.pdbx_description
1 polymer ?
#
loop_
_entity_poly.entity_id
_entity_poly.type
_entity_poly.pdbx_seq_one_letter_code
_entity_poly.pdbx_strand_id
1 'polypeptide(L)'
;APILCDARMVSEGITRPRLPADNAVICTLHDPRIPGLAREMGNTRSAAALELWRPHLAGAVVAIGNAPTALFHLLNMLEDPACPRPAAIIGCPVGFVGAAESKDALM
;
A
#
# COMPACT_ATOMS: atom_id res chain seq x y z
N ALA A 1 3.83 -14.53 4.25
CA ALA A 1 3.86 -13.34 3.38
C ALA A 1 3.99 -12.07 4.22
N PRO A 2 4.74 -11.05 3.79
CA PRO A 2 4.75 -9.74 4.44
C PRO A 2 3.38 -9.05 4.30
N ILE A 3 3.07 -8.16 5.23
CA ILE A 3 1.89 -7.28 5.21
C ILE A 3 2.37 -5.86 4.90
N LEU A 4 1.89 -5.30 3.80
CA LEU A 4 2.27 -3.98 3.31
C LEU A 4 1.18 -2.96 3.64
N CYS A 5 1.52 -1.96 4.45
CA CYS A 5 0.57 -1.00 5.02
C CYS A 5 0.80 0.41 4.48
N ASP A 6 -0.26 1.06 4.00
CA ASP A 6 -0.20 2.43 3.48
C ASP A 6 0.06 3.49 4.55
N ALA A 7 -0.36 3.24 5.80
CA ALA A 7 -0.23 4.15 6.93
C ALA A 7 0.29 3.47 8.19
N ARG A 8 0.98 4.24 9.05
CA ARG A 8 1.50 3.73 10.33
C ARG A 8 0.40 3.24 11.27
N MET A 9 -0.77 3.88 11.26
CA MET A 9 -1.89 3.42 12.08
C MET A 9 -2.31 1.99 11.74
N VAL A 10 -2.26 1.61 10.45
CA VAL A 10 -2.55 0.25 10.01
C VAL A 10 -1.44 -0.70 10.46
N SER A 11 -0.16 -0.34 10.26
CA SER A 11 0.96 -1.21 10.64
C SER A 11 1.07 -1.44 12.14
N GLU A 12 0.85 -0.39 12.95
CA GLU A 12 0.87 -0.49 14.43
C GLU A 12 -0.40 -1.12 15.00
N GLY A 13 -1.51 -1.11 14.26
CA GLY A 13 -2.75 -1.77 14.64
C GLY A 13 -2.71 -3.30 14.51
N ILE A 14 -1.77 -3.85 13.76
CA ILE A 14 -1.63 -5.30 13.58
C ILE A 14 -1.06 -5.93 14.86
N THR A 15 -1.86 -6.76 15.53
CA THR A 15 -1.48 -7.46 16.76
C THR A 15 -0.42 -8.53 16.50
N ARG A 16 0.85 -8.23 16.82
CA ARG A 16 2.01 -9.10 16.53
C ARG A 16 1.86 -10.56 17.00
N PRO A 17 1.36 -10.86 18.22
CA PRO A 17 1.18 -12.24 18.66
C PRO A 17 0.14 -13.05 17.88
N ARG A 18 -0.71 -12.42 17.07
CA ARG A 18 -1.70 -13.12 16.22
C ARG A 18 -1.16 -13.49 14.85
N LEU A 19 0.06 -13.08 14.52
CA LEU A 19 0.70 -13.45 13.27
C LEU A 19 1.03 -14.96 13.32
N PRO A 20 0.61 -15.75 12.33
CA PRO A 20 0.78 -17.21 12.34
C PRO A 20 2.24 -17.64 12.08
N ALA A 21 3.06 -16.72 11.59
CA ALA A 21 4.49 -16.87 11.39
C ALA A 21 5.17 -15.53 11.70
N ASP A 22 6.48 -15.43 11.47
CA ASP A 22 7.22 -14.16 11.59
C ASP A 22 6.96 -13.25 10.37
N ASN A 23 5.69 -12.89 10.17
CA ASN A 23 5.24 -12.06 9.07
C ASN A 23 5.73 -10.61 9.28
N ALA A 24 6.59 -10.11 8.40
CA ALA A 24 6.97 -8.70 8.41
C ALA A 24 5.74 -7.80 8.20
N VAL A 25 5.62 -6.72 8.98
CA VAL A 25 4.62 -5.66 8.77
C VAL A 25 5.38 -4.39 8.40
N ILE A 26 5.17 -3.91 7.18
CA ILE A 26 6.01 -2.89 6.55
C ILE A 26 5.15 -1.68 6.22
N CYS A 27 5.59 -0.49 6.63
CA CYS A 27 5.04 0.78 6.18
C CYS A 27 6.19 1.70 5.77
N THR A 28 6.25 2.03 4.48
CA THR A 28 7.33 2.83 3.87
C THR A 28 7.03 4.33 3.85
N LEU A 29 5.86 4.76 4.33
CA LEU A 29 5.38 6.15 4.27
C LEU A 29 6.36 7.19 4.86
N HIS A 30 7.15 6.78 5.86
CA HIS A 30 8.10 7.65 6.56
C HIS A 30 9.55 7.47 6.08
N ASP A 31 9.78 6.70 5.03
CA ASP A 31 11.11 6.61 4.43
C ASP A 31 11.54 8.02 3.94
N PRO A 32 12.77 8.47 4.25
CA PRO A 32 13.22 9.82 3.95
C PRO A 32 13.21 10.17 2.45
N ARG A 33 13.16 9.16 1.56
CA ARG A 33 13.06 9.35 0.10
C ARG A 33 11.66 9.77 -0.36
N ILE A 34 10.61 9.48 0.43
CA ILE A 34 9.21 9.63 -0.01
C ILE A 34 8.81 11.08 -0.31
N PRO A 35 9.17 12.11 0.48
CA PRO A 35 8.82 13.48 0.13
C PRO A 35 9.36 13.92 -1.23
N GLY A 36 10.59 13.54 -1.57
CA GLY A 36 11.21 13.83 -2.87
C GLY A 36 10.52 13.07 -4.00
N LEU A 37 10.37 11.75 -3.84
CA LEU A 37 9.73 10.88 -4.82
C LEU A 37 8.28 11.30 -5.13
N ALA A 38 7.50 11.66 -4.10
CA ALA A 38 6.13 12.13 -4.27
C ALA A 38 6.07 13.43 -5.10
N ARG A 39 7.03 14.34 -4.90
CA ARG A 39 7.14 15.57 -5.67
C ARG A 39 7.50 15.28 -7.13
N GLU A 40 8.44 14.37 -7.37
CA GLU A 40 8.87 13.97 -8.72
C GLU A 40 7.73 13.27 -9.50
N MET A 41 6.96 12.42 -8.82
CA MET A 41 5.81 11.72 -9.40
C MET A 41 4.57 12.61 -9.57
N GLY A 42 4.55 13.81 -8.98
CA GLY A 42 3.36 14.65 -8.94
C GLY A 42 2.18 13.99 -8.21
N ASN A 43 2.45 13.18 -7.19
CA ASN A 43 1.46 12.37 -6.48
C ASN A 43 1.61 12.52 -4.95
N THR A 44 0.67 11.94 -4.20
CA THR A 44 0.70 11.92 -2.73
C THR A 44 1.85 11.07 -2.21
N ARG A 45 2.31 11.37 -0.99
CA ARG A 45 3.31 10.56 -0.28
C ARG A 45 2.87 9.11 -0.10
N SER A 46 1.58 8.88 0.19
CA SER A 46 1.04 7.52 0.35
C SER A 46 1.13 6.71 -0.95
N ALA A 47 0.84 7.32 -2.10
CA ALA A 47 1.00 6.66 -3.40
C ALA A 47 2.48 6.39 -3.72
N ALA A 48 3.34 7.40 -3.59
CA ALA A 48 4.78 7.24 -3.86
C ALA A 48 5.45 6.18 -2.96
N ALA A 49 4.98 6.00 -1.73
CA ALA A 49 5.50 5.00 -0.80
C ALA A 49 5.38 3.55 -1.30
N LEU A 50 4.42 3.27 -2.20
CA LEU A 50 4.23 1.94 -2.80
C LEU A 50 5.36 1.56 -3.75
N GLU A 51 6.10 2.53 -4.32
CA GLU A 51 7.26 2.21 -5.16
C GLU A 51 8.34 1.45 -4.37
N LEU A 52 8.45 1.74 -3.07
CA LEU A 52 9.34 1.02 -2.17
C LEU A 52 8.81 -0.37 -1.76
N TRP A 53 7.59 -0.74 -2.16
CA TRP A 53 7.04 -2.08 -1.91
C TRP A 53 7.46 -3.10 -2.95
N ARG A 54 7.93 -2.69 -4.14
CA ARG A 54 8.27 -3.62 -5.24
C ARG A 54 9.11 -4.82 -4.80
N PRO A 55 10.16 -4.69 -3.97
CA PRO A 55 10.95 -5.85 -3.52
C PRO A 55 10.18 -6.84 -2.62
N HIS A 56 9.06 -6.41 -2.04
CA HIS A 56 8.27 -7.16 -1.07
C HIS A 56 6.89 -7.55 -1.59
N LEU A 57 6.46 -7.01 -2.74
CA LEU A 57 5.07 -7.07 -3.21
C LEU A 57 4.66 -8.46 -3.72
N ALA A 58 5.60 -9.24 -4.27
CA ALA A 58 5.35 -10.60 -4.73
C ALA A 58 4.77 -11.47 -3.60
N GLY A 59 3.52 -11.91 -3.75
CA GLY A 59 2.84 -12.75 -2.77
C GLY A 59 2.52 -12.07 -1.43
N ALA A 60 2.65 -10.74 -1.34
CA ALA A 60 2.31 -9.97 -0.14
C ALA A 60 0.81 -9.93 0.14
N VAL A 61 0.45 -9.61 1.39
CA VAL A 61 -0.89 -9.12 1.71
C VAL A 61 -0.82 -7.60 1.80
N VAL A 62 -1.51 -6.91 0.90
CA VAL A 62 -1.60 -5.46 0.92
C VAL A 62 -2.76 -5.04 1.83
N ALA A 63 -2.53 -4.05 2.69
CA ALA A 63 -3.52 -3.47 3.58
C ALA A 63 -3.53 -1.93 3.41
N ILE A 64 -4.48 -1.42 2.64
CA ILE A 64 -4.67 0.02 2.42
C ILE A 64 -5.88 0.45 3.24
N GLY A 65 -5.63 1.10 4.38
CA GLY A 65 -6.66 1.51 5.33
C GLY A 65 -6.91 3.01 5.39
N ASN A 66 -6.09 3.83 4.70
CA ASN A 66 -6.19 5.27 4.75
C ASN A 66 -6.36 5.90 3.37
N ALA A 67 -5.41 5.71 2.46
CA ALA A 67 -5.23 6.59 1.31
C ALA A 67 -5.84 6.03 0.02
N PRO A 68 -6.90 6.67 -0.54
CA PRO A 68 -7.46 6.28 -1.84
C PRO A 68 -6.44 6.35 -2.98
N THR A 69 -5.55 7.35 -2.93
CA THR A 69 -4.48 7.53 -3.91
C THR A 69 -3.46 6.39 -3.90
N ALA A 70 -3.21 5.76 -2.74
CA ALA A 70 -2.37 4.57 -2.69
C ALA A 70 -3.03 3.38 -3.40
N LEU A 71 -4.35 3.22 -3.24
CA LEU A 71 -5.08 2.15 -3.92
C LEU A 71 -5.12 2.37 -5.44
N PHE A 72 -5.46 3.57 -5.92
CA PHE A 72 -5.39 3.88 -7.35
C PHE A 72 -3.98 3.66 -7.93
N HIS A 73 -2.95 4.13 -7.22
CA HIS A 73 -1.57 3.95 -7.67
C HIS A 73 -1.17 2.48 -7.74
N LEU A 74 -1.59 1.66 -6.76
CA LEU A 74 -1.36 0.22 -6.80
C LEU A 74 -2.01 -0.43 -8.02
N LEU A 75 -3.25 -0.06 -8.34
CA LEU A 75 -3.95 -0.61 -9.51
C LEU A 75 -3.18 -0.29 -10.79
N ASN A 76 -2.75 0.97 -10.97
CA ASN A 76 -1.91 1.38 -12.10
C ASN A 76 -0.58 0.63 -12.14
N MET A 77 0.08 0.43 -11.00
CA MET A 77 1.31 -0.37 -10.94
C MET A 77 1.08 -1.81 -11.42
N LEU A 78 -0.08 -2.41 -11.13
CA LEU A 78 -0.39 -3.80 -11.45
C LEU A 78 -0.85 -4.03 -12.90
N GLU A 79 -1.07 -2.95 -13.67
CA GLU A 79 -1.28 -3.02 -15.12
C GLU A 79 0.00 -3.43 -15.86
N ASP A 80 1.18 -3.06 -15.33
CA ASP A 80 2.47 -3.50 -15.87
C ASP A 80 2.69 -5.00 -15.56
N PRO A 81 2.83 -5.87 -16.58
CA PRO A 81 3.10 -7.30 -16.37
C PRO A 81 4.39 -7.60 -15.62
N ALA A 82 5.36 -6.68 -15.63
CA ALA A 82 6.61 -6.82 -14.87
C ALA A 82 6.45 -6.49 -13.39
N CYS A 83 5.33 -5.87 -12.99
CA CYS A 83 5.08 -5.54 -11.59
C CYS A 83 4.76 -6.80 -10.77
N PRO A 84 5.46 -7.03 -9.65
CA PRO A 84 5.16 -8.16 -8.77
C PRO A 84 3.74 -8.09 -8.24
N ARG A 85 3.01 -9.21 -8.25
CA ARG A 85 1.61 -9.24 -7.81
C ARG A 85 1.48 -9.66 -6.34
N PRO A 86 0.65 -8.97 -5.53
CA PRO A 86 0.33 -9.41 -4.18
C PRO A 86 -0.54 -10.67 -4.22
N ALA A 87 -0.54 -11.43 -3.12
CA ALA A 87 -1.44 -12.56 -2.93
C ALA A 87 -2.88 -12.09 -2.64
N ALA A 88 -3.04 -10.94 -1.96
CA ALA A 88 -4.33 -10.35 -1.64
C ALA A 88 -4.22 -8.84 -1.41
N ILE A 89 -5.33 -8.12 -1.61
CA ILE A 89 -5.46 -6.69 -1.35
C ILE A 89 -6.68 -6.46 -0.45
N ILE A 90 -6.46 -5.87 0.73
CA ILE A 90 -7.49 -5.31 1.60
C ILE A 90 -7.57 -3.81 1.29
N GLY A 91 -8.43 -3.45 0.33
CA GLY A 91 -8.67 -2.08 -0.10
C GLY A 91 -9.80 -1.43 0.70
N CYS A 92 -9.49 -0.85 1.86
CA CYS A 92 -10.47 -0.17 2.70
C CYS A 92 -10.08 1.29 3.04
N PRO A 93 -9.63 2.11 2.07
CA PRO A 93 -9.38 3.51 2.35
C PRO A 93 -10.68 4.23 2.75
N VAL A 94 -10.52 5.23 3.62
CA VAL A 94 -11.61 6.07 4.14
C VAL A 94 -11.50 7.48 3.60
N GLY A 95 -12.62 8.16 3.43
CA GLY A 95 -12.63 9.55 3.00
C GLY A 95 -13.83 9.89 2.13
N PHE A 96 -13.99 11.17 1.87
CA PHE A 96 -15.07 11.71 1.02
C PHE A 96 -14.66 11.90 -0.44
N VAL A 97 -13.35 11.88 -0.74
CA VAL A 97 -12.80 12.14 -2.07
C VAL A 97 -12.00 10.93 -2.52
N GLY A 98 -12.44 10.26 -3.59
CA GLY A 98 -11.74 9.15 -4.22
C GLY A 98 -11.82 7.81 -3.48
N ALA A 99 -12.30 7.78 -2.23
CA ALA A 99 -12.32 6.55 -1.42
C ALA A 99 -13.28 5.51 -1.98
N ALA A 100 -14.52 5.90 -2.31
CA ALA A 100 -15.49 4.98 -2.91
C ALA A 100 -15.00 4.50 -4.27
N GLU A 101 -14.60 5.45 -5.12
CA GLU A 101 -14.16 5.21 -6.49
C GLU A 101 -12.93 4.31 -6.56
N SER A 102 -11.97 4.48 -5.64
CA SER A 102 -10.78 3.62 -5.58
C SER A 102 -11.10 2.17 -5.20
N LYS A 103 -12.11 1.98 -4.34
CA LYS A 103 -12.56 0.64 -3.93
C LYS A 103 -13.38 -0.02 -5.04
N ASP A 104 -14.21 0.75 -5.74
CA ASP A 104 -14.97 0.27 -6.88
C ASP A 104 -14.04 -0.13 -8.03
N ALA A 105 -12.99 0.64 -8.29
CA ALA A 105 -11.97 0.31 -9.31
C ALA A 105 -11.14 -0.95 -8.99
N LEU A 106 -11.12 -1.39 -7.72
CA LEU A 106 -10.45 -2.62 -7.31
C LEU A 106 -11.31 -3.88 -7.58
N MET A 107 -12.64 -3.73 -7.69
CA MET A 107 -13.60 -4.85 -7.86
C MET A 107 -13.68 -5.33 -9.31
#